data_AF-A0A7C5B098-F1
#
_entry.id   AF-A0A7C5B098-F1
#
_cell.length_a   1.000
_cell.length_b   1.000
_cell.length_c   1.000
_cell.angle_alpha   90.00
_cell.angle_beta   90.00
_cell.angle_gamma   90.00
#
_symmetry.space_group_name_H-M   'P 1'
#
loop_
_entity.id
_entity.type
_entity.pdbx_description
1 polymer ?
#
loop_
_entity_poly.entity_id
_entity_poly.type
_entity_poly.pdbx_seq_one_letter_code
_entity_poly.pdbx_strand_id
1 'polypeptide(L)'
;MDLLQEELWRHFDFVEESLFPIIGPAKPEWDEWKPTGLLVKSLFDLRQFLPEGKALPEPEDEAQAYLIGKLTDARSAVGQLEEEALARAQLHEESLREIDYQISRAALSLDQFTGWGIGYNTGVDIKRNQLERELSNLRRERRSTLLRTWEDIANLREEFREAVAEYKSLLNRLGLL
;
A
#
# COMPACT_ATOMS: atom_id res chain seq x y z
N MET A 1 -7.78 2.94 -20.92
CA MET A 1 -7.44 1.79 -20.07
C MET A 1 -6.11 1.33 -20.59
N ASP A 2 -5.05 1.80 -19.93
CA ASP A 2 -3.68 1.71 -20.43
C ASP A 2 -3.17 0.26 -20.35
N LEU A 3 -2.33 -0.13 -21.30
CA LEU A 3 -1.70 -1.45 -21.37
C LEU A 3 -0.95 -1.82 -20.07
N LEU A 4 -0.48 -0.81 -19.32
CA LEU A 4 0.10 -0.98 -17.98
C LEU A 4 -0.92 -1.43 -16.93
N GLN A 5 -2.17 -0.97 -16.99
CA GLN A 5 -3.22 -1.45 -16.10
C GLN A 5 -3.60 -2.91 -16.43
N GLU A 6 -3.54 -3.31 -17.68
CA GLU A 6 -3.84 -4.68 -18.11
C GLU A 6 -2.71 -5.66 -17.76
N GLU A 7 -1.44 -5.22 -17.86
CA GLU A 7 -0.28 -5.98 -17.38
C GLU A 7 -0.20 -6.05 -15.85
N LEU A 8 -0.57 -4.97 -15.14
CA LEU A 8 -0.69 -4.97 -13.68
C LEU A 8 -1.84 -5.86 -13.20
N TRP A 9 -2.98 -5.87 -13.90
CA TRP A 9 -4.07 -6.81 -13.66
C TRP A 9 -3.64 -8.26 -13.90
N ARG A 10 -2.88 -8.54 -14.96
CA ARG A 10 -2.32 -9.87 -15.21
C ARG A 10 -1.25 -10.28 -14.20
N HIS A 11 -0.46 -9.36 -13.68
CA HIS A 11 0.47 -9.64 -12.58
C HIS A 11 -0.28 -9.85 -11.26
N PHE A 12 -1.40 -9.16 -11.04
CA PHE A 12 -2.28 -9.37 -9.89
C PHE A 12 -2.97 -10.75 -9.96
N ASP A 13 -3.56 -11.11 -11.11
CA ASP A 13 -4.13 -12.45 -11.37
C ASP A 13 -3.04 -13.54 -11.32
N PHE A 14 -1.80 -13.25 -11.75
CA PHE A 14 -0.68 -14.18 -11.67
C PHE A 14 -0.20 -14.39 -10.22
N VAL A 15 -0.19 -13.35 -9.38
CA VAL A 15 0.05 -13.49 -7.94
C VAL A 15 -1.12 -14.24 -7.28
N GLU A 16 -2.34 -14.06 -7.79
CA GLU A 16 -3.54 -14.80 -7.41
C GLU A 16 -3.48 -16.28 -7.83
N GLU A 17 -2.84 -16.67 -8.93
CA GLU A 17 -2.72 -18.08 -9.35
C GLU A 17 -1.45 -18.78 -8.82
N SER A 18 -0.33 -18.08 -8.71
CA SER A 18 0.97 -18.68 -8.34
C SER A 18 1.17 -18.85 -6.84
N LEU A 19 0.41 -18.14 -5.99
CA LEU A 19 0.37 -18.37 -4.54
C LEU A 19 -0.86 -19.19 -4.09
N PHE A 20 -1.82 -19.49 -4.98
CA PHE A 20 -3.06 -20.22 -4.65
C PHE A 20 -3.23 -21.62 -5.31
N PRO A 21 -2.34 -22.61 -5.10
CA PRO A 21 -2.71 -24.01 -5.35
C PRO A 21 -2.90 -24.86 -4.08
N ILE A 22 -2.95 -24.29 -2.87
CA ILE A 22 -3.06 -25.10 -1.64
C ILE A 22 -4.48 -25.18 -1.03
N ILE A 23 -5.44 -24.31 -1.38
CA ILE A 23 -6.74 -24.32 -0.68
C ILE A 23 -7.90 -24.36 -1.69
N GLY A 24 -8.61 -25.49 -1.67
CA GLY A 24 -9.81 -25.76 -2.44
C GLY A 24 -11.02 -24.90 -2.03
N PRO A 25 -12.22 -25.20 -2.57
CA PRO A 25 -13.33 -24.26 -2.54
C PRO A 25 -13.90 -24.08 -1.13
N ALA A 26 -14.14 -22.81 -0.79
CA ALA A 26 -14.81 -22.23 0.39
C ALA A 26 -13.93 -21.90 1.61
N LYS A 27 -13.88 -20.60 1.99
CA LYS A 27 -14.11 -20.09 3.37
C LYS A 27 -13.99 -18.55 3.52
N PRO A 28 -14.60 -17.96 4.58
CA PRO A 28 -14.82 -16.52 4.78
C PRO A 28 -13.61 -15.81 5.39
N GLU A 29 -12.41 -16.03 4.85
CA GLU A 29 -11.14 -15.55 5.47
C GLU A 29 -10.56 -14.29 4.80
N TRP A 30 -11.37 -13.57 4.01
CA TRP A 30 -10.95 -12.28 3.41
C TRP A 30 -10.87 -11.12 4.43
N ASP A 31 -11.37 -11.31 5.65
CA ASP A 31 -11.35 -10.30 6.72
C ASP A 31 -9.98 -10.17 7.42
N GLU A 32 -9.05 -11.11 7.22
CA GLU A 32 -7.71 -11.07 7.85
C GLU A 32 -6.58 -10.56 6.93
N TRP A 33 -6.88 -10.30 5.66
CA TRP A 33 -5.87 -9.74 4.75
C TRP A 33 -5.67 -8.25 5.06
N LYS A 34 -4.58 -7.93 5.76
CA LYS A 34 -4.08 -6.55 6.00
C LYS A 34 -2.94 -6.22 5.03
N PRO A 35 -3.24 -5.87 3.76
CA PRO A 35 -2.23 -5.60 2.75
C PRO A 35 -1.24 -4.50 3.16
N THR A 36 -1.71 -3.47 3.86
CA THR A 36 -0.87 -2.33 4.28
C THR A 36 0.27 -2.76 5.19
N GLY A 37 0.04 -3.65 6.16
CA GLY A 37 1.07 -4.08 7.11
C GLY A 37 2.20 -4.91 6.46
N LEU A 38 1.87 -5.80 5.53
CA LEU A 38 2.85 -6.61 4.80
C LEU A 38 3.61 -5.79 3.75
N LEU A 39 2.92 -4.87 3.07
CA LEU A 39 3.50 -3.99 2.05
C LEU A 39 4.52 -3.02 2.64
N VAL A 40 4.17 -2.39 3.76
CA VAL A 40 5.07 -1.48 4.50
C VAL A 40 6.26 -2.22 5.07
N LYS A 41 6.08 -3.45 5.56
CA LYS A 41 7.18 -4.28 6.05
C LYS A 41 8.23 -4.55 4.96
N SER A 42 7.80 -4.70 3.70
CA SER A 42 8.73 -4.87 2.57
C SER A 42 9.57 -3.62 2.25
N LEU A 43 9.08 -2.42 2.59
CA LEU A 43 9.88 -1.19 2.53
C LEU A 43 10.91 -1.15 3.67
N PHE A 44 10.52 -1.57 4.87
CA PHE A 44 11.44 -1.69 6.01
C PHE A 44 12.55 -2.72 5.79
N ASP A 45 12.30 -3.78 5.02
CA ASP A 45 13.34 -4.71 4.59
C ASP A 45 14.40 -4.04 3.70
N LEU A 46 14.18 -2.85 3.13
CA LEU A 46 15.21 -2.12 2.40
C LEU A 46 16.10 -1.28 3.32
N ARG A 47 15.62 -0.90 4.51
CA ARG A 47 16.38 -0.13 5.51
C ARG A 47 17.56 -0.92 6.07
N GLN A 48 17.46 -2.25 6.16
CA GLN A 48 18.55 -3.11 6.63
C GLN A 48 19.84 -2.99 5.80
N PHE A 49 19.77 -2.38 4.61
CA PHE A 49 20.91 -2.16 3.73
C PHE A 49 21.61 -0.80 3.93
N LEU A 50 21.14 0.03 4.87
CA LEU A 50 21.79 1.28 5.25
C LEU A 50 22.85 1.01 6.32
N PRO A 51 24.14 1.30 6.09
CA PRO A 51 25.14 1.23 7.14
C PRO A 51 24.83 2.26 8.23
N GLU A 52 24.39 1.79 9.40
CA GLU A 52 24.09 2.66 10.52
C GLU A 52 25.37 3.29 11.12
N GLY A 53 25.35 4.61 11.27
CA GLY A 53 26.03 5.27 12.39
C GLY A 53 27.55 5.41 12.34
N LYS A 54 28.23 5.17 11.21
CA LYS A 54 29.63 5.59 11.09
C LYS A 54 29.71 7.12 11.18
N ALA A 55 30.51 7.61 12.13
CA ALA A 55 30.85 9.02 12.19
C ALA A 55 31.49 9.42 10.85
N LEU A 56 30.98 10.51 10.26
CA LEU A 56 31.55 11.04 9.03
C LEU A 56 32.96 11.54 9.32
N PRO A 57 33.96 11.21 8.46
CA PRO A 57 35.29 11.77 8.60
C PRO A 57 35.24 13.29 8.45
N GLU A 58 36.12 14.00 9.15
CA GLU A 58 36.37 15.42 8.89
C GLU A 58 36.86 15.57 7.43
N PRO A 59 36.36 16.55 6.67
CA PRO A 59 36.81 16.75 5.30
C PRO A 59 38.26 17.21 5.25
N GLU A 60 39.10 16.51 4.48
CA GLU A 60 40.50 16.87 4.23
C GLU A 60 40.61 17.95 3.14
N ASP A 61 39.65 18.01 2.21
CA ASP A 61 39.59 18.99 1.12
C ASP A 61 38.15 19.42 0.74
N GLU A 62 38.02 20.42 -0.15
CA GLU A 62 36.73 20.93 -0.62
C GLU A 62 35.91 19.87 -1.39
N ALA A 63 36.58 18.94 -2.08
CA ALA A 63 35.92 17.87 -2.83
C ALA A 63 35.27 16.85 -1.88
N GLN A 64 35.95 16.50 -0.81
CA GLN A 64 35.45 15.63 0.25
C GLN A 64 34.34 16.33 1.04
N ALA A 65 34.47 17.63 1.33
CA ALA A 65 33.40 18.42 1.94
C ALA A 65 32.12 18.41 1.08
N TYR A 66 32.24 18.56 -0.24
CA TYR A 66 31.11 18.46 -1.17
C TYR A 66 30.46 17.07 -1.15
N LEU A 67 31.26 16.00 -1.20
CA LEU A 67 30.76 14.62 -1.16
C LEU A 67 30.09 14.28 0.17
N ILE A 68 30.62 14.78 1.28
CA ILE A 68 30.00 14.64 2.61
C ILE A 68 28.65 15.37 2.65
N GLY A 69 28.57 16.59 2.11
CA GLY A 69 27.30 17.32 1.97
C GLY A 69 26.27 16.55 1.15
N LYS A 70 26.67 15.99 0.01
CA LYS A 70 25.82 15.12 -0.80
C LYS A 70 25.38 13.86 -0.06
N LEU A 71 26.26 13.26 0.72
CA LEU A 71 25.95 12.09 1.52
C LEU A 71 24.92 12.42 2.62
N THR A 72 25.03 13.59 3.26
CA THR A 72 24.04 14.05 4.23
C THR A 72 22.68 14.32 3.59
N ASP A 73 22.67 14.92 2.39
CA ASP A 73 21.43 15.16 1.64
C ASP A 73 20.75 13.83 1.28
N ALA A 74 21.51 12.87 0.73
CA ALA A 74 21.00 11.55 0.36
C ALA A 74 20.46 10.79 1.59
N ARG A 75 21.16 10.86 2.73
CA ARG A 75 20.68 10.28 3.99
C ARG A 75 19.37 10.91 4.46
N SER A 76 19.27 12.24 4.36
CA SER A 76 18.05 12.98 4.71
C SER A 76 16.89 12.58 3.80
N ALA A 77 17.13 12.47 2.49
CA ALA A 77 16.12 12.05 1.52
C ALA A 77 15.60 10.64 1.81
N VAL A 78 16.48 9.68 2.12
CA VAL A 78 16.08 8.33 2.53
C VAL A 78 15.21 8.38 3.78
N GLY A 79 15.59 9.15 4.81
CA GLY A 79 14.80 9.29 6.03
C GLY A 79 13.41 9.90 5.78
N GLN A 80 13.33 10.92 4.92
CA GLN A 80 12.06 11.53 4.52
C GLN A 80 11.15 10.55 3.79
N LEU A 81 11.69 9.74 2.89
CA LEU A 81 10.94 8.69 2.19
C LEU A 81 10.40 7.63 3.16
N GLU A 82 11.12 7.29 4.23
CA GLU A 82 10.61 6.38 5.27
C GLU A 82 9.42 6.98 6.02
N GLU A 83 9.54 8.24 6.47
CA GLU A 83 8.48 8.93 7.18
C GLU A 83 7.23 9.09 6.30
N GLU A 84 7.43 9.44 5.02
CA GLU A 84 6.36 9.57 4.06
C GLU A 84 5.67 8.23 3.77
N ALA A 85 6.43 7.15 3.60
CA ALA A 85 5.87 5.82 3.39
C ALA A 85 5.01 5.36 4.59
N LEU A 86 5.48 5.64 5.81
CA LEU A 86 4.72 5.36 7.03
C LEU A 86 3.43 6.17 7.09
N ALA A 87 3.50 7.48 6.83
CA ALA A 87 2.34 8.36 6.87
C ALA A 87 1.29 7.96 5.81
N ARG A 88 1.72 7.70 4.57
CA ARG A 88 0.84 7.24 3.49
C ARG A 88 0.18 5.91 3.84
N ALA A 89 0.93 4.97 4.40
CA ALA A 89 0.36 3.68 4.81
C ALA A 89 -0.71 3.78 5.90
N GLN A 90 -0.50 4.67 6.89
CA GLN A 90 -1.50 4.94 7.92
C GLN A 90 -2.78 5.50 7.31
N LEU A 91 -2.66 6.48 6.40
CA LEU A 91 -3.81 7.06 5.69
C LEU A 91 -4.56 6.03 4.85
N HIS A 92 -3.84 5.11 4.19
CA HIS A 92 -4.46 4.01 3.44
C HIS A 92 -5.21 3.06 4.36
N GLU A 93 -4.64 2.71 5.51
CA GLU A 93 -5.30 1.84 6.50
C GLU A 93 -6.55 2.49 7.11
N GLU A 94 -6.51 3.80 7.37
CA GLU A 94 -7.67 4.56 7.83
C GLU A 94 -8.78 4.59 6.77
N SER A 95 -8.42 4.86 5.51
CA SER A 95 -9.37 4.89 4.39
C SER A 95 -10.06 3.55 4.19
N LEU A 96 -9.30 2.44 4.24
CA LEU A 96 -9.86 1.09 4.12
C LEU A 96 -10.77 0.74 5.30
N ARG A 97 -10.38 1.10 6.52
CA ARG A 97 -11.21 0.89 7.72
C ARG A 97 -12.55 1.61 7.63
N GLU A 98 -12.56 2.84 7.13
CA GLU A 98 -13.79 3.60 6.94
C GLU A 98 -14.71 2.93 5.90
N ILE A 99 -14.15 2.50 4.77
CA ILE A 99 -14.94 1.79 3.74
C ILE A 99 -15.49 0.46 4.29
N ASP A 100 -14.68 -0.30 5.03
CA ASP A 100 -15.10 -1.57 5.64
C ASP A 100 -16.22 -1.38 6.68
N TYR A 101 -16.13 -0.30 7.46
CA TYR A 101 -17.20 0.10 8.37
C TYR A 101 -18.50 0.42 7.61
N GLN A 102 -18.42 1.19 6.52
CA GLN A 102 -19.59 1.52 5.69
C GLN A 102 -20.20 0.28 5.04
N ILE A 103 -19.39 -0.64 4.52
CA ILE A 103 -19.85 -1.93 3.98
C ILE A 103 -20.60 -2.72 5.05
N SER A 104 -20.03 -2.85 6.24
CA SER A 104 -20.63 -3.57 7.36
C SER A 104 -21.97 -2.95 7.76
N ARG A 105 -22.03 -1.62 7.86
CA ARG A 105 -23.25 -0.88 8.18
C ARG A 105 -24.34 -1.08 7.11
N ALA A 106 -23.99 -0.97 5.82
CA ALA A 106 -24.94 -1.18 4.73
C ALA A 106 -25.45 -2.63 4.70
N ALA A 107 -24.57 -3.61 4.95
CA ALA A 107 -24.93 -5.02 5.01
C ALA A 107 -25.91 -5.32 6.16
N LEU A 108 -25.61 -4.82 7.37
CA LEU A 108 -26.50 -4.92 8.52
C LEU A 108 -27.85 -4.23 8.28
N SER A 109 -27.85 -3.09 7.58
CA SER A 109 -29.09 -2.40 7.23
C SER A 109 -29.92 -3.21 6.24
N LEU A 110 -29.28 -3.90 5.30
CA LEU A 110 -29.95 -4.75 4.32
C LEU A 110 -30.57 -5.99 4.95
N ASP A 111 -29.89 -6.56 5.95
CA ASP A 111 -30.36 -7.72 6.71
C ASP A 111 -31.73 -7.47 7.38
N GLN A 112 -32.00 -6.24 7.81
CA GLN A 112 -33.30 -5.83 8.38
C GLN A 112 -34.48 -5.99 7.42
N PHE A 113 -34.22 -6.10 6.11
CA PHE A 113 -35.25 -6.24 5.08
C PHE A 113 -35.45 -7.67 4.59
N THR A 114 -34.71 -8.66 5.11
CA THR A 114 -34.80 -10.07 4.67
C THR A 114 -36.15 -10.73 4.96
N GLY A 115 -36.87 -10.28 5.99
CA GLY A 115 -38.22 -10.78 6.33
C GLY A 115 -39.36 -10.27 5.45
N TRP A 116 -39.10 -9.33 4.54
CA TRP A 116 -40.12 -8.75 3.66
C TRP A 116 -40.08 -9.41 2.28
N GLY A 117 -41.18 -10.04 1.86
CA GLY A 117 -41.30 -10.57 0.50
C GLY A 117 -41.15 -9.47 -0.56
N ILE A 118 -40.46 -9.78 -1.66
CA ILE A 118 -40.34 -8.85 -2.80
C ILE A 118 -41.74 -8.55 -3.36
N GLY A 119 -42.02 -7.29 -3.67
CA GLY A 119 -43.28 -6.85 -4.27
C GLY A 119 -44.43 -6.61 -3.27
N TYR A 120 -44.24 -6.93 -1.98
CA TYR A 120 -45.25 -6.66 -0.95
C TYR A 120 -45.31 -5.19 -0.54
N ASN A 121 -44.17 -4.50 -0.59
CA ASN A 121 -44.08 -3.08 -0.24
C ASN A 121 -43.05 -2.39 -1.12
N THR A 122 -43.53 -1.56 -2.06
CA THR A 122 -42.69 -0.83 -3.01
C THR A 122 -41.67 0.08 -2.32
N GLY A 123 -42.01 0.66 -1.17
CA GLY A 123 -41.07 1.48 -0.38
C GLY A 123 -39.94 0.66 0.23
N VAL A 124 -40.21 -0.59 0.64
CA VAL A 124 -39.19 -1.52 1.15
C VAL A 124 -38.29 -2.00 0.00
N ASP A 125 -38.87 -2.34 -1.14
CA ASP A 125 -38.10 -2.79 -2.31
C ASP A 125 -37.19 -1.68 -2.87
N ILE A 126 -37.64 -0.42 -2.87
CA ILE A 126 -36.81 0.73 -3.26
C ILE A 126 -35.61 0.86 -2.31
N LYS A 127 -35.83 0.80 -1.00
CA LYS A 127 -34.75 0.91 0.00
C LYS A 127 -33.76 -0.25 -0.09
N ARG A 128 -34.25 -1.48 -0.26
CA ARG A 128 -33.40 -2.66 -0.48
C ARG A 128 -32.51 -2.47 -1.70
N ASN A 129 -33.10 -2.09 -2.85
CA ASN A 129 -32.35 -1.84 -4.08
C ASN A 129 -31.31 -0.71 -3.92
N GLN A 130 -31.61 0.34 -3.14
CA GLN A 130 -30.65 1.39 -2.83
C GLN A 130 -29.45 0.86 -2.03
N LEU A 131 -29.71 0.10 -0.96
CA LEU A 131 -28.67 -0.51 -0.14
C LEU A 131 -27.82 -1.52 -0.91
N GLU A 132 -28.43 -2.32 -1.80
CA GLU A 132 -27.70 -3.26 -2.66
C GLU A 132 -26.74 -2.52 -3.60
N ARG A 133 -27.20 -1.40 -4.20
CA ARG A 133 -26.36 -0.56 -5.06
C ARG A 133 -25.24 0.11 -4.27
N GLU A 134 -25.56 0.66 -3.10
CA GLU A 134 -24.58 1.27 -2.19
C GLU A 134 -23.49 0.26 -1.82
N LEU A 135 -23.87 -0.94 -1.42
CA LEU A 135 -22.96 -2.01 -1.03
C LEU A 135 -22.09 -2.48 -2.21
N SER A 136 -22.66 -2.56 -3.41
CA SER A 136 -21.90 -2.82 -4.64
C SER A 136 -20.88 -1.71 -4.93
N ASN A 137 -21.26 -0.44 -4.74
CA ASN A 137 -20.38 0.71 -4.95
C ASN A 137 -19.25 0.73 -3.93
N LEU A 138 -19.55 0.55 -2.64
CA LEU A 138 -18.55 0.51 -1.57
C LEU A 138 -17.54 -0.63 -1.77
N ARG A 139 -17.99 -1.81 -2.20
CA ARG A 139 -17.08 -2.92 -2.54
C ARG A 139 -16.17 -2.59 -3.72
N ARG A 140 -16.68 -1.85 -4.72
CA ARG A 140 -15.87 -1.38 -5.85
C ARG A 140 -14.86 -0.33 -5.42
N GLU A 141 -15.28 0.61 -4.58
CA GLU A 141 -14.43 1.64 -4.00
C GLU A 141 -13.31 1.00 -3.19
N ARG A 142 -13.61 0.06 -2.29
CA ARG A 142 -12.62 -0.72 -1.55
C ARG A 142 -11.54 -1.32 -2.43
N ARG A 143 -11.94 -2.01 -3.51
CA ARG A 143 -10.99 -2.61 -4.48
C ARG A 143 -10.13 -1.54 -5.17
N SER A 144 -10.74 -0.43 -5.57
CA SER A 144 -10.00 0.67 -6.19
C SER A 144 -9.01 1.32 -5.23
N THR A 145 -9.37 1.48 -3.96
CA THR A 145 -8.49 2.03 -2.92
C THR A 145 -7.31 1.10 -2.69
N LEU A 146 -7.55 -0.20 -2.58
CA LEU A 146 -6.49 -1.21 -2.46
C LEU A 146 -5.49 -1.15 -3.63
N LEU A 147 -6.00 -1.06 -4.86
CA LEU A 147 -5.15 -0.95 -6.05
C LEU A 147 -4.25 0.30 -5.96
N ARG A 148 -4.83 1.46 -5.63
CA ARG A 148 -4.08 2.72 -5.49
C ARG A 148 -3.03 2.65 -4.39
N THR A 149 -3.35 2.04 -3.25
CA THR A 149 -2.38 1.80 -2.17
C THR A 149 -1.21 0.94 -2.65
N TRP A 150 -1.49 -0.09 -3.45
CA TRP A 150 -0.45 -0.93 -4.04
C TRP A 150 0.45 -0.16 -5.01
N GLU A 151 -0.14 0.59 -5.94
CA GLU A 151 0.59 1.44 -6.90
C GLU A 151 1.47 2.46 -6.16
N ASP A 152 0.93 3.12 -5.14
CA ASP A 152 1.65 4.10 -4.32
C ASP A 152 2.87 3.48 -3.61
N ILE A 153 2.69 2.33 -2.96
CA ILE A 153 3.79 1.64 -2.28
C ILE A 153 4.83 1.10 -3.28
N ALA A 154 4.40 0.64 -4.45
CA ALA A 154 5.32 0.20 -5.50
C ALA A 154 6.23 1.35 -5.98
N ASN A 155 5.66 2.53 -6.19
CA ASN A 155 6.40 3.73 -6.58
C ASN A 155 7.37 4.18 -5.48
N LEU A 156 6.92 4.24 -4.22
CA LEU A 156 7.78 4.56 -3.08
C LEU A 156 8.96 3.58 -2.96
N ARG A 157 8.73 2.30 -3.27
CA ARG A 157 9.79 1.28 -3.25
C ARG A 157 10.83 1.47 -4.34
N GLU A 158 10.46 2.05 -5.48
CA GLU A 158 11.39 2.41 -6.54
C GLU A 158 12.23 3.61 -6.13
N GLU A 159 11.58 4.69 -5.68
CA GLU A 159 12.23 5.89 -5.17
C GLU A 159 13.21 5.57 -4.01
N PHE A 160 12.80 4.70 -3.09
CA PHE A 160 13.65 4.26 -1.99
C PHE A 160 14.88 3.50 -2.47
N ARG A 161 14.73 2.64 -3.50
CA ARG A 161 15.87 1.90 -4.08
C ARG A 161 16.86 2.83 -4.74
N GLU A 162 16.38 3.85 -5.45
CA GLU A 162 17.22 4.85 -6.09
C GLU A 162 17.99 5.68 -5.05
N ALA A 163 17.29 6.18 -4.03
CA ALA A 163 17.90 6.96 -2.95
C ALA A 163 18.97 6.15 -2.18
N VAL A 164 18.69 4.87 -1.90
CA VAL A 164 19.67 3.97 -1.26
C VAL A 164 20.86 3.68 -2.19
N ALA A 165 20.64 3.51 -3.49
CA ALA A 165 21.71 3.29 -4.45
C ALA A 165 22.63 4.52 -4.55
N GLU A 166 22.07 5.72 -4.57
CA GLU A 166 22.82 6.98 -4.52
C GLU A 166 23.63 7.08 -3.23
N TYR A 167 23.01 6.82 -2.08
CA TYR A 167 23.67 6.83 -0.78
C TYR A 167 24.87 5.86 -0.73
N LYS A 168 24.69 4.62 -1.19
CA LYS A 168 25.77 3.62 -1.26
C LYS A 168 26.89 4.04 -2.23
N SER A 169 26.54 4.62 -3.38
CA SER A 169 27.50 5.15 -4.34
C SER A 169 28.39 6.24 -3.72
N LEU A 170 27.79 7.15 -2.95
CA LEU A 170 28.51 8.22 -2.25
C LEU A 170 29.43 7.67 -1.15
N LEU A 171 28.97 6.68 -0.38
CA LEU A 171 29.81 6.01 0.62
C LEU A 171 31.02 5.29 0.00
N ASN A 172 30.82 4.59 -1.13
CA ASN A 172 31.91 3.95 -1.85
C ASN A 172 32.95 4.98 -2.34
N ARG A 173 32.50 6.14 -2.84
CA ARG A 173 33.38 7.23 -3.28
C ARG A 173 34.19 7.84 -2.13
N LEU A 174 33.63 7.83 -0.92
CA LEU A 174 34.30 8.27 0.31
C LEU A 174 35.13 7.16 0.98
N GLY A 175 35.15 5.94 0.44
CA GLY A 175 35.87 4.81 1.03
C GLY A 175 35.30 4.32 2.37
N LEU A 176 34.02 4.59 2.64
CA LEU A 176 33.36 4.29 3.92
C LEU A 176 32.62 2.93 3.92
N LEU A 177 32.43 2.35 2.74
CA LEU A 177 31.86 1.02 2.47
C LEU A 177 32.95 0.12 1.87
#